data_AF-J0D222-F1
#
_entry.id   AF-J0D222-F1
#
_cell.length_a   1.000
_cell.length_b   1.000
_cell.length_c   1.000
_cell.angle_alpha   90.00
_cell.angle_beta   90.00
_cell.angle_gamma   90.00
#
_symmetry.space_group_name_H-M   'P 1'
#
loop_
_entity.id
_entity.type
_entity.pdbx_description
1 polymer ?
#
loop_
_entity_poly.entity_id
_entity_poly.type
_entity_poly.pdbx_seq_one_letter_code
_entity_poly.pdbx_strand_id
1 'polypeptide(L)'
;MSSSDLSLLSGCMSLAAVGLGVDELEGDETIQLKVGNRLYRVSKSRLSLRSPFFRGLFQLLKVGEGDRTPISLEVKEPEWLAYLWFIHADPLAWDIFSTSPASTEKCARLLGLALAARLFLAVEVAQWAVDEALEMLTQPGQAFYVDAELSRLLLSVASCYRGSADCTITTICQDVVCDALHPNRPGELSEDPIRVVEVARSNKFVLSHVYFYILLKGQNYDWMGDVRIGPVDRVRLLCGAYSLSLQNAWATSTFPEFTFSRPASSSAAQPEEAGAPLVQAASTWHPKVHWKIMAARGELWKHFDEQLWDLGL
;
A
#
# COMPACT_ATOMS: atom_id res chain seq x y z
N MET A 1 -12.04 -12.24 12.70
CA MET A 1 -12.56 -12.48 11.33
C MET A 1 -12.88 -13.94 11.19
N SER A 2 -14.09 -14.26 10.73
CA SER A 2 -14.56 -15.64 10.58
C SER A 2 -14.10 -16.19 9.22
N SER A 3 -13.68 -17.45 9.17
CA SER A 3 -13.20 -18.14 7.95
C SER A 3 -14.24 -18.22 6.81
N SER A 4 -15.48 -17.80 7.07
CA SER A 4 -16.64 -17.95 6.18
C SER A 4 -16.75 -16.88 5.07
N ASP A 5 -16.11 -15.71 5.23
CA ASP A 5 -16.20 -14.64 4.21
C ASP A 5 -15.21 -14.84 3.06
N LEU A 6 -14.13 -15.59 3.30
CA LEU A 6 -13.19 -16.02 2.24
C LEU A 6 -13.80 -17.08 1.31
N SER A 7 -14.80 -17.84 1.76
CA SER A 7 -15.44 -18.88 0.93
C SER A 7 -16.31 -18.33 -0.20
N LEU A 8 -16.95 -17.16 -0.03
CA LEU A 8 -17.79 -16.57 -1.10
C LEU A 8 -16.95 -15.99 -2.24
N LEU A 9 -15.77 -15.45 -1.93
CA LEU A 9 -14.79 -14.99 -2.94
C LEU A 9 -14.02 -16.16 -3.58
N SER A 10 -13.77 -17.23 -2.82
CA SER A 10 -13.22 -18.48 -3.36
C SER A 10 -14.19 -19.17 -4.32
N GLY A 11 -15.51 -19.06 -4.11
CA GLY A 11 -16.52 -19.72 -4.94
C GLY A 11 -16.53 -19.26 -6.41
N CYS A 12 -16.42 -17.95 -6.66
CA CYS A 12 -16.38 -17.42 -8.03
C CYS A 12 -15.01 -17.60 -8.72
N MET A 13 -13.93 -17.65 -7.93
CA MET A 13 -12.56 -17.85 -8.44
C MET A 13 -12.23 -19.33 -8.72
N SER A 14 -12.91 -20.27 -8.03
CA SER A 14 -12.72 -21.71 -8.21
C SER A 14 -13.07 -22.19 -9.62
N LEU A 15 -13.97 -21.49 -10.31
CA LEU A 15 -14.34 -21.78 -11.71
C LEU A 15 -13.25 -21.39 -12.73
N ALA A 16 -12.33 -20.49 -12.38
CA ALA A 16 -11.21 -20.12 -13.24
C ALA A 16 -9.91 -20.90 -12.93
N ALA A 17 -9.82 -21.51 -11.74
CA ALA A 17 -8.57 -22.11 -11.23
C ALA A 17 -8.52 -23.64 -11.29
N VAL A 18 -9.66 -24.33 -11.48
CA VAL A 18 -9.69 -25.80 -11.60
C VAL A 18 -10.48 -26.15 -12.85
N GLY A 19 -9.82 -26.80 -13.81
CA GLY A 19 -10.38 -27.22 -15.09
C GLY A 19 -11.51 -28.25 -14.93
N LEU A 20 -12.67 -27.80 -14.47
CA LEU A 20 -13.93 -28.52 -14.56
C LEU A 20 -14.76 -27.80 -15.61
N GLY A 21 -14.83 -28.47 -16.78
CA GLY A 21 -15.53 -28.01 -17.96
C GLY A 21 -16.96 -27.61 -17.64
N VAL A 22 -17.25 -26.34 -17.87
CA VAL A 22 -18.60 -25.85 -18.14
C VAL A 22 -18.59 -25.54 -19.64
N ASP A 23 -19.53 -26.14 -20.35
CA ASP A 23 -19.63 -26.25 -21.81
C ASP A 23 -19.06 -25.05 -22.58
N GLU A 24 -18.04 -25.36 -23.39
CA GLU A 24 -17.45 -24.48 -24.38
C GLU A 24 -18.55 -24.02 -25.35
N LEU A 25 -18.91 -22.74 -25.30
CA LEU A 25 -19.40 -22.05 -26.48
C LEU A 25 -18.33 -22.23 -27.56
N GLU A 26 -18.64 -23.05 -28.57
CA GLU A 26 -17.79 -23.31 -29.74
C GLU A 26 -17.23 -21.98 -30.28
N GLY A 27 -15.95 -21.70 -30.02
CA GLY A 27 -15.20 -20.64 -30.70
C GLY A 27 -14.33 -19.71 -29.86
N ASP A 28 -14.38 -19.72 -28.52
CA ASP A 28 -13.51 -18.83 -27.74
C ASP A 28 -12.13 -19.45 -27.49
N GLU A 29 -11.14 -19.07 -28.31
CA GLU A 29 -9.76 -19.53 -28.16
C GLU A 29 -9.22 -19.19 -26.76
N THR A 30 -8.66 -20.20 -26.08
CA THR A 30 -8.02 -20.02 -24.78
C THR A 30 -6.50 -19.90 -24.91
N ILE A 31 -5.84 -19.34 -23.90
CA ILE A 31 -4.38 -19.31 -23.78
C ILE A 31 -3.94 -19.75 -22.38
N GLN A 32 -2.78 -20.40 -22.29
CA GLN A 32 -2.14 -20.73 -21.02
C GLN A 32 -1.13 -19.66 -20.61
N LEU A 33 -1.33 -19.08 -19.43
CA LEU A 33 -0.47 -18.05 -18.84
C LEU A 33 0.14 -18.60 -17.55
N LYS A 34 1.46 -18.45 -17.39
CA LYS A 34 2.18 -18.85 -16.18
C LYS A 34 2.46 -17.64 -15.31
N VAL A 35 1.95 -17.63 -14.08
CA VAL A 35 2.19 -16.57 -13.09
C VAL A 35 2.83 -17.21 -11.86
N GLY A 36 4.10 -16.90 -11.61
CA GLY A 36 4.90 -17.63 -10.63
C GLY A 36 4.94 -19.13 -10.93
N ASN A 37 4.40 -19.94 -10.03
CA ASN A 37 4.37 -21.41 -10.15
C ASN A 37 3.01 -21.96 -10.61
N ARG A 38 2.06 -21.10 -10.99
CA ARG A 38 0.70 -21.50 -11.36
C ARG A 38 0.43 -21.24 -12.83
N LEU A 39 -0.41 -22.09 -13.41
CA LEU A 39 -0.89 -21.99 -14.79
C LEU A 39 -2.37 -21.58 -14.78
N TYR A 40 -2.70 -20.61 -15.61
CA TYR A 40 -4.05 -20.08 -15.78
C TYR A 40 -4.47 -20.28 -17.23
N ARG A 41 -5.66 -20.84 -17.45
CA ARG A 41 -6.28 -20.94 -18.77
C ARG A 41 -7.32 -19.83 -18.89
N VAL A 42 -7.10 -18.91 -19.82
CA VAL A 42 -7.92 -17.69 -19.94
C VAL A 42 -8.36 -17.51 -21.38
N SER A 43 -9.57 -16.97 -21.56
CA SER A 43 -10.08 -16.59 -22.88
C SER A 43 -9.26 -15.47 -23.52
N LYS A 44 -8.84 -15.66 -24.77
CA LYS A 44 -8.13 -14.63 -25.55
C LYS A 44 -9.03 -13.44 -25.85
N SER A 45 -10.33 -13.67 -26.10
CA SER A 45 -11.27 -12.60 -26.43
C SER A 45 -11.46 -11.65 -25.23
N ARG A 46 -11.62 -12.19 -24.01
CA ARG A 46 -11.75 -11.39 -22.78
C ARG A 46 -10.52 -10.54 -22.50
N LEU A 47 -9.32 -11.12 -22.64
CA LEU A 47 -8.07 -10.39 -22.46
C LEU A 47 -7.89 -9.29 -23.52
N SER A 48 -8.16 -9.58 -24.79
CA SER A 48 -8.04 -8.62 -25.90
C SER A 48 -9.02 -7.46 -25.82
N LEU A 49 -10.20 -7.72 -25.26
CA LEU A 49 -11.23 -6.71 -25.08
C LEU A 49 -10.80 -5.67 -24.03
N ARG A 50 -10.12 -6.11 -22.98
CA ARG A 50 -9.76 -5.28 -21.81
C ARG A 50 -8.31 -4.80 -21.77
N SER A 51 -7.45 -5.29 -22.67
CA SER A 51 -6.03 -4.92 -22.72
C SER A 51 -5.52 -4.79 -24.16
N PRO A 52 -4.96 -3.62 -24.51
CA PRO A 52 -4.22 -3.45 -25.76
C PRO A 52 -2.98 -4.34 -25.86
N PHE A 53 -2.31 -4.60 -24.73
CA PHE A 53 -1.14 -5.49 -24.67
C PHE A 53 -1.50 -6.89 -25.16
N PHE A 54 -2.54 -7.50 -24.59
CA PHE A 54 -2.94 -8.85 -24.98
C PHE A 54 -3.48 -8.90 -26.40
N ARG A 55 -4.22 -7.87 -26.83
CA ARG A 55 -4.65 -7.74 -28.23
C ARG A 55 -3.47 -7.75 -29.21
N GLY A 56 -2.44 -6.96 -28.93
CA GLY A 56 -1.22 -6.92 -29.75
C GLY A 56 -0.45 -8.24 -29.68
N LEU A 57 -0.30 -8.82 -28.48
CA LEU A 57 0.35 -10.10 -28.29
C LEU A 57 -0.30 -11.21 -29.14
N PHE A 58 -1.62 -11.31 -29.15
CA PHE A 58 -2.33 -12.37 -29.88
C PHE A 58 -2.35 -12.16 -31.39
N GLN A 59 -2.20 -10.92 -31.87
CA GLN A 59 -2.00 -10.66 -33.30
C GLN A 59 -0.62 -11.14 -33.79
N LEU A 60 0.38 -11.19 -32.90
CA LEU A 60 1.73 -11.65 -33.22
C LEU A 60 1.87 -13.17 -33.14
N LEU A 61 1.08 -13.82 -32.29
CA LEU A 61 1.05 -15.29 -32.18
C LEU A 61 0.38 -15.86 -33.43
N LYS A 62 1.07 -16.75 -34.15
CA LYS A 62 0.47 -17.45 -35.29
C LYS A 62 -0.66 -18.36 -34.81
N VAL A 63 -1.70 -18.48 -35.64
CA VAL A 63 -2.81 -19.43 -35.42
C VAL A 63 -2.22 -20.83 -35.21
N GLY A 64 -2.47 -21.43 -34.04
CA GLY A 64 -1.99 -22.76 -33.67
C GLY A 64 -0.66 -22.84 -32.90
N GLU A 65 0.07 -21.73 -32.72
CA GLU A 65 1.35 -21.73 -31.98
C GLU A 65 1.17 -21.42 -30.48
N GLY A 66 0.10 -20.69 -30.13
CA GLY A 66 -0.18 -20.25 -28.75
C GLY A 66 -0.61 -21.34 -27.76
N ASP A 67 -0.96 -22.54 -28.23
CA ASP A 67 -1.49 -23.61 -27.35
C ASP A 67 -0.41 -24.50 -26.73
N ARG A 68 0.84 -24.44 -27.21
CA ARG A 68 1.86 -25.43 -26.83
C ARG A 68 2.81 -24.98 -25.72
N THR A 69 2.95 -23.68 -25.48
CA THR A 69 3.91 -23.18 -24.48
C THR A 69 3.27 -22.07 -23.66
N PRO A 70 3.11 -22.26 -22.33
CA PRO A 70 2.58 -21.22 -21.45
C PRO A 70 3.41 -19.94 -21.51
N ILE A 71 2.76 -18.80 -21.65
CA ILE A 71 3.42 -17.50 -21.62
C ILE A 71 3.63 -17.09 -20.15
N SER A 72 4.89 -16.94 -19.75
CA SER A 72 5.23 -16.46 -18.40
C SER A 72 4.95 -14.97 -18.29
N LEU A 73 4.18 -14.58 -17.27
CA LEU A 73 3.92 -13.18 -16.93
C LEU A 73 4.69 -12.79 -15.68
N GLU A 74 5.39 -11.66 -15.74
CA GLU A 74 6.10 -11.07 -14.61
C GLU A 74 5.15 -10.18 -13.78
N VAL A 75 4.12 -10.80 -13.20
CA VAL A 75 3.14 -10.15 -12.31
C VAL A 75 3.01 -10.98 -11.04
N LYS A 76 2.75 -10.35 -9.89
CA LYS A 76 2.49 -11.13 -8.67
C LYS A 76 1.12 -11.77 -8.76
N GLU A 77 1.01 -12.96 -8.18
CA GLU A 77 -0.23 -13.73 -8.24
C GLU A 77 -1.46 -12.96 -7.72
N PRO A 78 -1.44 -12.26 -6.56
CA PRO A 78 -2.61 -11.53 -6.08
C PRO A 78 -3.07 -10.40 -7.02
N GLU A 79 -2.12 -9.70 -7.65
CA GLU A 79 -2.38 -8.62 -8.62
C GLU A 79 -3.00 -9.20 -9.90
N TRP A 80 -2.49 -10.35 -10.37
CA TRP A 80 -3.06 -11.10 -11.47
C TRP A 80 -4.48 -11.59 -11.20
N LEU A 81 -4.73 -12.14 -10.00
CA LEU A 81 -6.06 -12.61 -9.61
C LEU A 81 -7.08 -11.46 -9.55
N ALA A 82 -6.67 -10.26 -9.14
CA ALA A 82 -7.52 -9.07 -9.19
C ALA A 82 -7.86 -8.67 -10.63
N TYR A 83 -6.89 -8.76 -11.54
CA TYR A 83 -7.12 -8.52 -12.98
C TYR A 83 -8.04 -9.58 -13.61
N LEU A 84 -7.83 -10.85 -13.28
CA LEU A 84 -8.72 -11.94 -13.71
C LEU A 84 -10.15 -11.74 -13.21
N TRP A 85 -10.31 -11.38 -11.94
CA TRP A 85 -11.64 -11.05 -11.41
C TRP A 85 -12.29 -9.94 -12.24
N PHE A 86 -11.58 -8.86 -12.56
CA PHE A 86 -12.13 -7.75 -13.35
C PHE A 86 -12.59 -8.16 -14.76
N ILE A 87 -11.79 -8.97 -15.49
CA ILE A 87 -12.17 -9.39 -16.85
C ILE A 87 -13.25 -10.48 -16.86
N HIS A 88 -13.46 -11.17 -15.74
CA HIS A 88 -14.46 -12.23 -15.59
C HIS A 88 -15.73 -11.82 -14.84
N ALA A 89 -15.69 -10.72 -14.10
CA ALA A 89 -16.83 -10.23 -13.32
C ALA A 89 -18.03 -9.96 -14.24
N ASP A 90 -19.12 -10.65 -13.97
CA ASP A 90 -20.42 -10.31 -14.54
C ASP A 90 -21.01 -9.06 -13.85
N PRO A 91 -22.08 -8.47 -14.39
CA PRO A 91 -22.69 -7.27 -13.80
C PRO A 91 -23.16 -7.45 -12.35
N LEU A 92 -23.58 -8.66 -11.95
CA LEU A 92 -24.03 -8.94 -10.59
C LEU A 92 -22.84 -9.01 -9.62
N ALA A 93 -21.76 -9.70 -9.99
CA ALA A 93 -20.52 -9.74 -9.22
C ALA A 93 -19.91 -8.35 -9.06
N TRP A 94 -20.02 -7.51 -10.09
CA TRP A 94 -19.64 -6.11 -10.02
C TRP A 94 -20.50 -5.31 -9.04
N ASP A 95 -21.83 -5.43 -9.11
CA ASP A 95 -22.75 -4.72 -8.23
C ASP A 95 -22.53 -5.12 -6.75
N ILE A 96 -22.33 -6.41 -6.48
CA ILE A 96 -21.99 -6.89 -5.13
C ILE A 96 -20.67 -6.27 -4.66
N PHE A 97 -19.66 -6.21 -5.53
CA PHE A 97 -18.37 -5.63 -5.18
C PHE A 97 -18.45 -4.12 -4.94
N SER A 98 -19.13 -3.38 -5.83
CA SER A 98 -19.26 -1.92 -5.72
C SER A 98 -20.04 -1.51 -4.48
N THR A 99 -21.13 -2.23 -4.16
CA THR A 99 -21.99 -1.96 -2.99
C THR A 99 -21.41 -2.48 -1.67
N SER A 100 -20.44 -3.39 -1.69
CA SER A 100 -19.80 -3.88 -0.47
C SER A 100 -19.10 -2.75 0.31
N PRO A 101 -19.11 -2.78 1.65
CA PRO A 101 -18.48 -1.74 2.45
C PRO A 101 -16.97 -1.68 2.19
N ALA A 102 -16.38 -0.50 2.42
CA ALA A 102 -14.94 -0.32 2.30
C ALA A 102 -14.20 -1.24 3.29
N SER A 103 -13.27 -2.05 2.77
CA SER A 103 -12.46 -2.97 3.55
C SER A 103 -11.03 -3.04 3.03
N THR A 104 -10.12 -3.59 3.85
CA THR A 104 -8.74 -3.82 3.45
C THR A 104 -8.65 -4.69 2.20
N GLU A 105 -9.46 -5.75 2.10
CA GLU A 105 -9.49 -6.67 0.96
C GLU A 105 -10.02 -6.01 -0.31
N LYS A 106 -11.09 -5.20 -0.19
CA LYS A 106 -11.65 -4.45 -1.32
C LYS A 106 -10.62 -3.45 -1.88
N CYS A 107 -9.98 -2.70 -0.99
CA CYS A 107 -8.93 -1.75 -1.35
C CYS A 107 -7.70 -2.46 -1.95
N ALA A 108 -7.24 -3.55 -1.33
CA ALA A 108 -6.13 -4.34 -1.84
C ALA A 108 -6.41 -4.93 -3.23
N ARG A 109 -7.64 -5.41 -3.47
CA ARG A 109 -8.05 -5.89 -4.80
C ARG A 109 -8.01 -4.78 -5.84
N LEU A 110 -8.51 -3.58 -5.54
CA LEU A 110 -8.49 -2.44 -6.46
C LEU A 110 -7.06 -1.97 -6.76
N LEU A 111 -6.19 -1.85 -5.76
CA LEU A 111 -4.79 -1.51 -5.99
C LEU A 111 -4.04 -2.61 -6.74
N GLY A 112 -4.33 -3.88 -6.46
CA GLY A 112 -3.79 -5.01 -7.20
C GLY A 112 -4.21 -5.01 -8.67
N LEU A 113 -5.49 -4.71 -8.92
CA LEU A 113 -6.05 -4.50 -10.27
C LEU A 113 -5.34 -3.34 -10.96
N ALA A 114 -5.12 -2.22 -10.29
CA ALA A 114 -4.44 -1.07 -10.87
C ALA A 114 -3.02 -1.40 -11.35
N LEU A 115 -2.25 -2.11 -10.53
CA LEU A 115 -0.88 -2.52 -10.87
C LEU A 115 -0.86 -3.45 -12.09
N ALA A 116 -1.70 -4.49 -12.09
CA ALA A 116 -1.79 -5.44 -13.20
C ALA A 116 -2.34 -4.78 -14.48
N ALA A 117 -3.39 -3.96 -14.37
CA ALA A 117 -3.97 -3.24 -15.51
C ALA A 117 -2.95 -2.31 -16.16
N ARG A 118 -2.14 -1.61 -15.37
CA ARG A 118 -1.07 -0.74 -15.90
C ARG A 118 0.02 -1.55 -16.61
N LEU A 119 0.42 -2.70 -16.06
CA LEU A 119 1.37 -3.61 -16.70
C LEU A 119 0.86 -4.08 -18.07
N PHE A 120 -0.44 -4.33 -18.21
CA PHE A 120 -1.08 -4.76 -19.44
C PHE A 120 -1.67 -3.60 -20.29
N LEU A 121 -1.20 -2.37 -20.08
CA LEU A 121 -1.57 -1.18 -20.84
C LEU A 121 -3.08 -0.85 -20.83
N ALA A 122 -3.83 -1.31 -19.83
CA ALA A 122 -5.23 -0.97 -19.61
C ALA A 122 -5.32 0.29 -18.73
N VAL A 123 -4.85 1.43 -19.25
CA VAL A 123 -4.63 2.67 -18.48
C VAL A 123 -5.91 3.19 -17.82
N GLU A 124 -7.03 3.18 -18.52
CA GLU A 124 -8.33 3.64 -17.98
C GLU A 124 -8.80 2.79 -16.79
N VAL A 125 -8.63 1.47 -16.89
CA VAL A 125 -8.96 0.52 -15.80
C VAL A 125 -8.05 0.75 -14.61
N ALA A 126 -6.76 0.96 -14.86
CA ALA A 126 -5.79 1.24 -13.80
C ALA A 126 -6.15 2.54 -13.07
N GLN A 127 -6.47 3.60 -13.80
CA GLN A 127 -6.84 4.89 -13.24
C GLN A 127 -8.13 4.79 -12.40
N TRP A 128 -9.19 4.21 -12.96
CA TRP A 128 -10.44 3.98 -12.22
C TRP A 128 -10.21 3.22 -10.92
N ALA A 129 -9.42 2.13 -10.96
CA ALA A 129 -9.18 1.31 -9.78
C ALA A 129 -8.36 2.05 -8.70
N VAL A 130 -7.41 2.92 -9.10
CA VAL A 130 -6.68 3.78 -8.15
C VAL A 130 -7.62 4.81 -7.53
N ASP A 131 -8.46 5.48 -8.32
CA ASP A 131 -9.36 6.52 -7.84
C ASP A 131 -10.33 5.98 -6.79
N GLU A 132 -10.96 4.82 -7.07
CA GLU A 132 -11.85 4.13 -6.11
C GLU A 132 -11.12 3.70 -4.83
N ALA A 133 -9.88 3.18 -4.97
CA ALA A 133 -9.09 2.77 -3.82
C ALA A 133 -8.70 3.96 -2.93
N LEU A 134 -8.28 5.06 -3.55
CA LEU A 134 -7.90 6.28 -2.83
C LEU A 134 -9.09 6.98 -2.22
N GLU A 135 -10.27 6.96 -2.87
CA GLU A 135 -11.51 7.46 -2.28
C GLU A 135 -11.79 6.73 -0.96
N MET A 136 -11.77 5.40 -0.95
CA MET A 136 -11.98 4.62 0.29
C MET A 136 -10.96 4.93 1.39
N LEU A 137 -9.70 5.18 1.03
CA LEU A 137 -8.61 5.45 1.98
C LEU A 137 -8.63 6.88 2.53
N THR A 138 -9.20 7.81 1.78
CA THR A 138 -9.25 9.24 2.14
C THR A 138 -10.61 9.66 2.68
N GLN A 139 -11.58 8.75 2.78
CA GLN A 139 -12.85 9.06 3.43
C GLN A 139 -12.67 9.42 4.92
N PRO A 140 -13.31 10.49 5.42
CA PRO A 140 -13.36 10.79 6.85
C PRO A 140 -13.95 9.60 7.62
N GLY A 141 -13.31 9.21 8.72
CA GLY A 141 -13.77 8.08 9.54
C GLY A 141 -13.54 6.70 8.89
N GLN A 142 -12.49 6.58 8.07
CA GLN A 142 -12.03 5.33 7.43
C GLN A 142 -12.37 4.06 8.24
N ALA A 143 -13.12 3.15 7.61
CA ALA A 143 -13.68 1.96 8.26
C ALA A 143 -12.67 0.82 8.50
N PHE A 144 -11.49 0.89 7.88
CA PHE A 144 -10.46 -0.15 7.93
C PHE A 144 -9.07 0.47 8.06
N TYR A 145 -8.08 -0.35 8.41
CA TYR A 145 -6.71 0.10 8.66
C TYR A 145 -5.78 -0.29 7.52
N VAL A 146 -4.77 0.55 7.29
CA VAL A 146 -3.68 0.25 6.35
C VAL A 146 -2.71 -0.70 7.05
N ASP A 147 -2.55 -1.90 6.51
CA ASP A 147 -1.59 -2.90 6.98
C ASP A 147 -0.31 -2.90 6.11
N ALA A 148 0.60 -3.84 6.38
CA ALA A 148 1.85 -3.95 5.63
C ALA A 148 1.64 -4.26 4.14
N GLU A 149 0.64 -5.07 3.80
CA GLU A 149 0.37 -5.47 2.41
C GLU A 149 -0.28 -4.32 1.63
N LEU A 150 -1.21 -3.59 2.24
CA LEU A 150 -1.81 -2.41 1.63
C LEU A 150 -0.78 -1.30 1.45
N SER A 151 0.13 -1.14 2.41
CA SER A 151 1.30 -0.24 2.25
C SER A 151 2.15 -0.63 1.06
N ARG A 152 2.41 -1.93 0.86
CA ARG A 152 3.14 -2.44 -0.32
C ARG A 152 2.44 -2.09 -1.62
N LEU A 153 1.14 -2.30 -1.69
CA LEU A 153 0.36 -1.96 -2.87
C LEU A 153 0.39 -0.45 -3.14
N LEU A 154 0.15 0.38 -2.13
CA LEU A 154 0.19 1.85 -2.23
C LEU A 154 1.55 2.36 -2.71
N LEU A 155 2.65 1.87 -2.14
CA LEU A 155 4.00 2.30 -2.55
C LEU A 155 4.38 1.78 -3.95
N SER A 156 3.86 0.62 -4.35
CA SER A 156 4.01 0.11 -5.71
C SER A 156 3.27 1.00 -6.71
N VAL A 157 2.02 1.39 -6.40
CA VAL A 157 1.23 2.33 -7.23
C VAL A 157 1.94 3.68 -7.30
N ALA A 158 2.39 4.23 -6.17
CA ALA A 158 3.15 5.49 -6.16
C ALA A 158 4.41 5.42 -7.05
N SER A 159 5.10 4.28 -7.08
CA SER A 159 6.25 4.08 -7.96
C SER A 159 5.85 4.09 -9.44
N CYS A 160 4.75 3.42 -9.81
CA CYS A 160 4.25 3.37 -11.19
C CYS A 160 3.82 4.74 -11.76
N TYR A 161 3.45 5.68 -10.88
CA TYR A 161 3.05 7.04 -11.24
C TYR A 161 4.17 8.08 -11.06
N ARG A 162 5.36 7.66 -10.62
CA ARG A 162 6.52 8.55 -10.48
C ARG A 162 6.90 9.14 -11.84
N GLY A 163 6.97 10.47 -11.92
CA GLY A 163 7.30 11.18 -13.17
C GLY A 163 6.13 11.37 -14.13
N SER A 164 4.93 10.90 -13.78
CA SER A 164 3.70 11.33 -14.44
C SER A 164 3.49 12.84 -14.23
N ALA A 165 2.81 13.49 -15.17
CA ALA A 165 2.34 14.88 -14.97
C ALA A 165 1.47 15.00 -13.71
N ASP A 166 0.78 13.92 -13.36
CA ASP A 166 -0.01 13.83 -12.14
C ASP A 166 0.79 13.23 -10.98
N CYS A 167 1.51 14.10 -10.26
CA CYS A 167 2.21 13.74 -9.02
C CYS A 167 1.26 13.54 -7.82
N THR A 168 -0.04 13.78 -8.00
CA THR A 168 -1.05 13.74 -6.93
C THR A 168 -1.22 12.33 -6.38
N ILE A 169 -1.37 11.33 -7.25
CA ILE A 169 -1.50 9.92 -6.85
C ILE A 169 -0.28 9.47 -6.04
N THR A 170 0.93 9.83 -6.51
CA THR A 170 2.17 9.50 -5.80
C THR A 170 2.17 10.08 -4.40
N THR A 171 1.76 11.34 -4.27
CA THR A 171 1.71 12.05 -2.98
C THR A 171 0.63 11.46 -2.06
N ILE A 172 -0.59 11.24 -2.55
CA ILE A 172 -1.69 10.67 -1.74
C ILE A 172 -1.31 9.28 -1.23
N CYS A 173 -0.78 8.39 -2.08
CA CYS A 173 -0.38 7.05 -1.64
C CYS A 173 0.69 7.11 -0.53
N GLN A 174 1.68 7.99 -0.66
CA GLN A 174 2.71 8.18 0.37
C GLN A 174 2.12 8.75 1.66
N ASP A 175 1.22 9.72 1.53
CA ASP A 175 0.56 10.40 2.64
C ASP A 175 -0.34 9.45 3.44
N VAL A 176 -1.07 8.56 2.77
CA VAL A 176 -1.87 7.50 3.42
C VAL A 176 -0.99 6.57 4.26
N VAL A 177 0.15 6.11 3.72
CA VAL A 177 1.07 5.25 4.47
C VAL A 177 1.69 6.00 5.66
N CYS A 178 2.06 7.27 5.46
CA CYS A 178 2.64 8.09 6.54
C CYS A 178 1.62 8.43 7.64
N ASP A 179 0.36 8.64 7.27
CA ASP A 179 -0.75 8.83 8.21
C ASP A 179 -0.96 7.57 9.06
N ALA A 180 -0.94 6.38 8.44
CA ALA A 180 -1.11 5.10 9.14
C ALA A 180 -0.01 4.81 10.17
N LEU A 181 1.19 5.38 10.03
CA LEU A 181 2.28 5.26 10.99
C LEU A 181 2.10 6.18 12.23
N HIS A 182 1.17 7.14 12.17
CA HIS A 182 1.01 8.13 13.23
C HIS A 182 0.52 7.47 14.55
N PRO A 183 1.09 7.80 15.74
CA PRO A 183 0.76 7.14 17.01
C PRO A 183 -0.72 7.19 17.41
N ASN A 184 -1.42 8.26 17.01
CA ASN A 184 -2.87 8.42 17.27
C ASN A 184 -3.76 7.69 16.26
N ARG A 185 -3.19 6.97 15.29
CA ARG A 185 -3.96 6.09 14.41
C ARG A 185 -4.01 4.69 15.01
N PRO A 186 -5.16 4.03 15.02
CA PRO A 186 -5.22 2.59 15.24
C PRO A 186 -4.59 1.82 14.06
N GLY A 187 -4.10 0.62 14.33
CA GLY A 187 -3.64 -0.31 13.29
C GLY A 187 -2.23 -0.85 13.52
N GLU A 188 -1.90 -1.89 12.75
CA GLU A 188 -0.63 -2.61 12.86
C GLU A 188 0.59 -1.69 12.66
N LEU A 189 0.50 -0.70 11.77
CA LEU A 189 1.64 0.14 11.40
C LEU A 189 1.96 1.22 12.43
N SER A 190 0.95 1.76 13.11
CA SER A 190 1.17 2.68 14.22
C SER A 190 1.72 1.95 15.43
N GLU A 191 1.37 0.67 15.62
CA GLU A 191 1.88 -0.20 16.68
C GLU A 191 3.33 -0.64 16.42
N ASP A 192 3.63 -1.12 15.21
CA ASP A 192 4.91 -1.70 14.82
C ASP A 192 5.40 -1.16 13.45
N PRO A 193 5.94 0.07 13.41
CA PRO A 193 6.43 0.70 12.18
C PRO A 193 7.48 -0.11 11.40
N ILE A 194 8.23 -1.01 12.07
CA ILE A 194 9.26 -1.85 11.45
C ILE A 194 8.69 -2.72 10.31
N ARG A 195 7.41 -3.06 10.36
CA ARG A 195 6.74 -3.90 9.34
C ARG A 195 6.75 -3.32 7.94
N VAL A 196 6.89 -1.99 7.81
CA VAL A 196 6.90 -1.30 6.51
C VAL A 196 8.32 -1.00 6.03
N VAL A 197 9.37 -1.24 6.85
CA VAL A 197 10.76 -0.88 6.50
C VAL A 197 11.16 -1.47 5.15
N GLU A 198 10.97 -2.79 4.98
CA GLU A 198 11.35 -3.50 3.74
C GLU A 198 10.69 -2.85 2.51
N VAL A 199 9.39 -2.61 2.61
CA VAL A 199 8.57 -2.07 1.53
C VAL A 199 8.95 -0.61 1.22
N ALA A 200 9.29 0.17 2.24
CA ALA A 200 9.62 1.58 2.12
C ALA A 200 11.04 1.82 1.57
N ARG A 201 11.93 0.82 1.48
CA ARG A 201 13.34 1.00 1.03
C ARG A 201 13.49 1.70 -0.32
N SER A 202 12.55 1.50 -1.24
CA SER A 202 12.55 2.15 -2.57
C SER A 202 11.96 3.57 -2.58
N ASN A 203 11.47 4.03 -1.43
CA ASN A 203 10.80 5.32 -1.25
C ASN A 203 11.36 6.07 -0.03
N LYS A 204 12.39 6.88 -0.26
CA LYS A 204 13.09 7.67 0.77
C LYS A 204 12.16 8.55 1.63
N PHE A 205 11.11 9.11 1.01
CA PHE A 205 10.14 9.95 1.72
C PHE A 205 9.43 9.14 2.82
N VAL A 206 8.82 8.00 2.44
CA VAL A 206 8.12 7.13 3.39
C VAL A 206 9.10 6.46 4.36
N LEU A 207 10.28 6.05 3.90
CA LEU A 207 11.29 5.43 4.74
C LEU A 207 11.76 6.37 5.87
N SER A 208 11.93 7.66 5.57
CA SER A 208 12.28 8.65 6.59
C SER A 208 11.19 8.82 7.66
N HIS A 209 9.92 8.73 7.27
CA HIS A 209 8.79 8.70 8.20
C HIS A 209 8.77 7.42 9.04
N VAL A 210 9.01 6.25 8.43
CA VAL A 210 9.12 4.98 9.16
C VAL A 210 10.21 5.07 10.22
N TYR A 211 11.41 5.52 9.86
CA TYR A 211 12.50 5.67 10.81
C TYR A 211 12.18 6.67 11.93
N PHE A 212 11.57 7.80 11.59
CA PHE A 212 11.09 8.76 12.58
C PHE A 212 10.15 8.11 13.61
N TYR A 213 9.15 7.35 13.15
CA TYR A 213 8.20 6.71 14.05
C TYR A 213 8.79 5.54 14.84
N ILE A 214 9.79 4.82 14.29
CA ILE A 214 10.59 3.85 15.06
C ILE A 214 11.28 4.55 16.23
N LEU A 215 11.98 5.67 15.98
CA LEU A 215 12.67 6.42 17.02
C LEU A 215 11.71 7.06 18.04
N LEU A 216 10.53 7.49 17.58
CA LEU A 216 9.50 8.09 18.44
C LEU A 216 8.94 7.10 19.48
N LYS A 217 8.94 5.79 19.21
CA LYS A 217 8.52 4.74 20.17
C LYS A 217 9.41 4.69 21.42
N GLY A 218 10.65 5.14 21.30
CA GLY A 218 11.60 5.27 22.39
C GLY A 218 12.20 3.96 22.90
N GLN A 219 12.75 4.01 24.12
CA GLN A 219 13.66 2.97 24.65
C GLN A 219 13.01 1.59 24.82
N ASN A 220 11.68 1.54 24.99
CA ASN A 220 10.96 0.28 25.16
C ASN A 220 10.74 -0.47 23.83
N TYR A 221 11.17 0.10 22.71
CA TYR A 221 11.04 -0.48 21.38
C TYR A 221 12.41 -0.90 20.85
N ASP A 222 12.73 -2.19 20.98
CA ASP A 222 14.03 -2.77 20.65
C ASP A 222 14.28 -2.90 19.14
N TRP A 223 14.35 -1.76 18.45
CA TRP A 223 14.68 -1.72 17.04
C TRP A 223 16.14 -2.09 16.76
N MET A 224 17.04 -1.92 17.73
CA MET A 224 18.46 -2.26 17.57
C MET A 224 18.65 -3.78 17.45
N GLY A 225 17.95 -4.56 18.28
CA GLY A 225 17.96 -6.02 18.26
C GLY A 225 17.04 -6.65 17.20
N ASP A 226 16.09 -5.91 16.63
CA ASP A 226 15.11 -6.46 15.70
C ASP A 226 15.76 -6.95 14.39
N VAL A 227 15.60 -8.25 14.10
CA VAL A 227 16.16 -8.93 12.92
C VAL A 227 15.62 -8.42 11.59
N ARG A 228 14.45 -7.76 11.59
CA ARG A 228 13.83 -7.18 10.39
C ARG A 228 14.52 -5.90 9.94
N ILE A 229 15.29 -5.25 10.82
CA ILE A 229 16.08 -4.08 10.49
C ILE A 229 17.45 -4.55 9.98
N GLY A 230 17.80 -4.14 8.76
CA GLY A 230 19.10 -4.45 8.16
C GLY A 230 20.23 -3.62 8.80
N PRO A 231 21.51 -4.03 8.65
CA PRO A 231 22.65 -3.25 9.16
C PRO A 231 22.67 -1.80 8.65
N VAL A 232 22.37 -1.59 7.37
CA VAL A 232 22.28 -0.26 6.76
C VAL A 232 21.17 0.57 7.41
N ASP A 233 19.99 -0.02 7.62
CA ASP A 233 18.87 0.66 8.27
C ASP A 233 19.21 1.04 9.73
N ARG A 234 19.96 0.21 10.45
CA ARG A 234 20.44 0.53 11.80
C ARG A 234 21.37 1.74 11.81
N VAL A 235 22.33 1.81 10.88
CA VAL A 235 23.23 2.97 10.75
C VAL A 235 22.42 4.25 10.48
N ARG A 236 21.43 4.17 9.59
CA ARG A 236 20.53 5.30 9.31
C ARG A 236 19.73 5.74 10.53
N LEU A 237 19.17 4.80 11.29
CA LEU A 237 18.45 5.08 12.52
C LEU A 237 19.36 5.73 13.59
N LEU A 238 20.61 5.29 13.71
CA LEU A 238 21.61 5.92 14.58
C LEU A 238 21.92 7.36 14.14
N CYS A 239 22.16 7.59 12.84
CA CYS A 239 22.37 8.92 12.27
C CYS A 239 21.18 9.84 12.56
N GLY A 240 19.96 9.34 12.31
CA GLY A 240 18.71 10.05 12.59
C GLY A 240 18.57 10.40 14.07
N ALA A 241 18.76 9.42 14.96
CA ALA A 241 18.67 9.63 16.40
C ALA A 241 19.64 10.73 16.89
N TYR A 242 20.88 10.71 16.40
CA TYR A 242 21.87 11.74 16.69
C TYR A 242 21.46 13.10 16.13
N SER A 243 21.21 13.18 14.82
CA SER A 243 20.86 14.41 14.11
C SER A 243 19.69 15.15 14.76
N LEU A 244 18.66 14.39 15.13
CA LEU A 244 17.41 14.94 15.59
C LEU A 244 17.41 15.21 17.11
N SER A 245 18.32 14.59 17.86
CA SER A 245 18.63 15.01 19.24
C SER A 245 19.29 16.39 19.30
N LEU A 246 20.18 16.71 18.35
CA LEU A 246 20.88 18.00 18.30
C LEU A 246 19.92 19.16 18.02
N GLN A 247 18.85 18.90 17.27
CA GLN A 247 17.87 19.91 16.92
C GLN A 247 16.86 20.22 18.04
N ASN A 248 17.08 19.70 19.25
CA ASN A 248 16.20 19.88 20.43
C ASN A 248 14.73 19.49 20.21
N ALA A 249 14.38 18.87 19.08
CA ALA A 249 13.01 18.49 18.79
C ALA A 249 12.56 17.33 19.70
N TRP A 250 13.51 16.50 20.19
CA TRP A 250 13.21 15.19 20.79
C TRP A 250 13.88 14.90 22.15
N ALA A 251 14.85 15.71 22.59
CA ALA A 251 15.77 15.36 23.67
C ALA A 251 15.20 15.54 25.10
N THR A 252 13.97 15.10 25.36
CA THR A 252 13.48 15.00 26.76
C THR A 252 13.11 13.60 27.22
N SER A 253 13.05 12.56 26.37
CA SER A 253 12.69 11.23 26.89
C SER A 253 13.32 9.99 26.26
N THR A 254 14.23 10.12 25.28
CA THR A 254 14.65 8.96 24.46
C THR A 254 16.10 8.55 24.63
N PHE A 255 16.99 9.43 25.10
CA PHE A 255 18.37 9.03 25.42
C PHE A 255 18.43 8.41 26.83
N PRO A 256 19.20 7.32 27.04
CA PRO A 256 19.51 6.89 28.39
C PRO A 256 20.10 8.10 29.12
N GLU A 257 19.51 8.44 30.27
CA GLU A 257 19.85 9.64 31.04
C GLU A 257 21.36 9.74 31.24
N PHE A 258 22.00 10.69 30.56
CA PHE A 258 23.02 11.48 31.24
C PHE A 258 22.24 12.45 32.13
N THR A 259 22.25 12.15 33.43
CA THR A 259 21.43 12.79 34.47
C THR A 259 21.60 14.31 34.50
N PHE A 260 20.56 15.03 34.07
CA PHE A 260 20.33 16.42 34.46
C PHE A 260 18.87 16.61 34.84
N SER A 261 18.63 16.67 36.16
CA SER A 261 17.32 16.77 36.77
C SER A 261 16.62 18.10 36.45
N ARG A 262 15.36 18.06 36.02
CA ARG A 262 14.48 19.25 35.95
C ARG A 262 13.12 18.95 36.60
N PRO A 263 12.55 19.85 37.42
CA PRO A 263 11.32 19.57 38.16
C PRO A 263 10.06 19.72 37.29
N ALA A 264 9.07 18.88 37.61
CA ALA A 264 7.76 18.81 36.97
C ALA A 264 6.82 19.92 37.44
N SER A 265 5.96 20.39 36.52
CA SER A 265 4.83 21.29 36.81
C SER A 265 3.54 20.69 36.27
N SER A 266 2.50 20.68 37.11
CA SER A 266 1.25 19.96 36.95
C SER A 266 0.10 20.79 36.36
N SER A 267 -0.75 20.08 35.61
CA SER A 267 -2.22 20.14 35.51
C SER A 267 -2.98 21.42 35.10
N ALA A 268 -3.94 21.25 34.18
CA ALA A 268 -5.35 21.60 34.42
C ALA A 268 -6.28 20.95 33.37
N ALA A 269 -7.42 20.40 33.83
CA ALA A 269 -8.49 19.82 33.02
C ALA A 269 -9.53 20.87 32.60
N GLN A 270 -10.18 20.70 31.44
CA GLN A 270 -11.29 21.54 30.97
C GLN A 270 -12.64 20.79 30.95
N PRO A 271 -13.79 21.49 31.07
CA PRO A 271 -15.12 20.91 31.09
C PRO A 271 -15.74 20.76 29.69
N GLU A 272 -16.56 19.73 29.51
CA GLU A 272 -17.36 19.44 28.31
C GLU A 272 -18.61 20.35 28.21
N GLU A 273 -18.77 21.03 27.08
CA GLU A 273 -19.98 21.78 26.69
C GLU A 273 -20.70 21.05 25.54
N ALA A 274 -22.00 20.81 25.69
CA ALA A 274 -22.85 20.15 24.72
C ALA A 274 -23.42 21.15 23.69
N GLY A 275 -22.84 21.17 22.49
CA GLY A 275 -23.26 22.00 21.36
C GLY A 275 -24.07 21.25 20.29
N ALA A 276 -25.10 21.90 19.77
CA ALA A 276 -26.02 21.43 18.72
C ALA A 276 -25.33 21.06 17.39
N PRO A 277 -25.95 20.18 16.56
CA PRO A 277 -25.34 19.69 15.33
C PRO A 277 -25.26 20.78 14.26
N LEU A 278 -24.08 21.38 14.12
CA LEU A 278 -23.72 22.19 12.96
C LEU A 278 -23.55 21.27 11.74
N VAL A 279 -24.18 21.64 10.62
CA VAL A 279 -23.97 21.02 9.31
C VAL A 279 -22.51 21.26 8.92
N GLN A 280 -21.64 20.29 9.21
CA GLN A 280 -20.23 20.34 8.87
C GLN A 280 -20.10 20.14 7.36
N ALA A 281 -19.56 21.15 6.68
CA ALA A 281 -19.08 21.00 5.31
C ALA A 281 -18.13 19.79 5.25
N ALA A 282 -18.24 18.99 4.18
CA ALA A 282 -17.41 17.82 3.98
C ALA A 282 -15.93 18.21 4.15
N SER A 283 -15.32 17.73 5.22
CA SER A 283 -13.92 18.06 5.53
C SER A 283 -13.04 17.39 4.49
N THR A 284 -12.25 18.18 3.77
CA THR A 284 -11.21 17.65 2.88
C THR A 284 -10.25 16.82 3.70
N TRP A 285 -9.96 15.60 3.24
CA TRP A 285 -9.03 14.73 3.92
C TRP A 285 -7.64 15.37 3.98
N HIS A 286 -7.03 15.30 5.15
CA HIS A 286 -5.66 15.73 5.37
C HIS A 286 -4.92 14.64 6.15
N PRO A 287 -3.72 14.23 5.72
CA PRO A 287 -2.92 13.27 6.45
C PRO A 287 -2.52 13.86 7.81
N LYS A 288 -2.63 13.06 8.87
CA LYS A 288 -2.11 13.42 10.19
C LYS A 288 -0.59 13.26 10.17
N VAL A 289 0.08 14.39 9.98
CA VAL A 289 1.54 14.48 10.12
C VAL A 289 1.86 14.88 11.55
N HIS A 290 2.79 14.16 12.18
CA HIS A 290 3.23 14.50 13.52
C HIS A 290 3.82 15.93 13.53
N TRP A 291 3.35 16.80 14.43
CA TRP A 291 3.70 18.23 14.44
C TRP A 291 5.21 18.49 14.44
N LYS A 292 5.99 17.66 15.14
CA LYS A 292 7.47 17.73 15.19
C LYS A 292 8.18 17.62 13.84
N ILE A 293 7.58 16.98 12.85
CA ILE A 293 8.18 16.82 11.52
C ILE A 293 7.42 17.59 10.45
N MET A 294 6.39 18.37 10.81
CA MET A 294 5.56 19.07 9.84
C MET A 294 6.37 20.06 9.00
N ALA A 295 7.28 20.81 9.64
CA ALA A 295 8.15 21.78 8.95
C ALA A 295 9.28 21.12 8.14
N ALA A 296 9.70 19.91 8.52
CA ALA A 296 10.81 19.17 7.89
C ALA A 296 10.32 18.00 7.02
N ARG A 297 9.02 17.89 6.74
CA ARG A 297 8.39 16.71 6.15
C ARG A 297 9.05 16.28 4.84
N GLY A 298 9.31 17.23 3.94
CA GLY A 298 9.97 16.98 2.65
C GLY A 298 11.48 16.78 2.74
N GLU A 299 12.09 17.10 3.89
CA GLU A 299 13.55 17.08 4.09
C GLU A 299 14.00 16.05 5.12
N LEU A 300 13.05 15.29 5.69
CA LEU A 300 13.27 14.38 6.81
C LEU A 300 14.37 13.34 6.50
N TRP A 301 14.52 12.96 5.24
CA TRP A 301 15.59 12.07 4.77
C TRP A 301 17.00 12.58 5.10
N LYS A 302 17.24 13.91 5.12
CA LYS A 302 18.57 14.49 5.39
C LYS A 302 19.13 14.08 6.77
N HIS A 303 18.26 13.75 7.72
CA HIS A 303 18.70 13.28 9.04
C HIS A 303 19.15 11.82 9.03
N PHE A 304 18.63 11.03 8.11
CA PHE A 304 18.87 9.58 8.04
C PHE A 304 19.85 9.20 6.95
N ASP A 305 20.33 10.15 6.14
CA ASP A 305 21.24 9.89 5.04
C ASP A 305 22.67 9.64 5.55
N GLU A 306 23.13 8.39 5.58
CA GLU A 306 24.45 8.03 6.09
C GLU A 306 25.61 8.73 5.35
N GLN A 307 25.40 9.13 4.09
CA GLN A 307 26.44 9.77 3.28
C GLN A 307 26.79 11.18 3.79
N LEU A 308 25.85 11.85 4.46
CA LEU A 308 26.10 13.17 5.03
C LEU A 308 26.93 13.13 6.31
N TRP A 309 27.05 11.96 6.95
CA TRP A 309 27.68 11.83 8.26
C TRP A 309 29.13 11.35 8.21
N ASP A 310 29.67 11.05 7.02
CA ASP A 310 31.05 10.60 6.74
C ASP A 310 31.70 9.90 7.94
N LEU A 311 31.07 8.82 8.39
CA LEU A 311 31.40 8.20 9.67
C LEU A 311 32.77 7.48 9.67
N GLY A 312 33.51 7.51 8.54
CA GLY A 312 34.85 6.94 8.44
C GLY A 312 34.95 5.45 8.83
N LEU A 313 33.84 4.71 8.72
CA LEU A 313 33.71 3.29 9.06
C LEU A 313 34.02 2.39 7.85
#